data_AF-A0A524R2G2-F1
#
_entry.id   AF-A0A524R2G2-F1
#
_cell.length_a   1.000
_cell.length_b   1.000
_cell.length_c   1.000
_cell.angle_alpha   90.00
_cell.angle_beta   90.00
_cell.angle_gamma   90.00
#
_symmetry.space_group_name_H-M   'P 1'
#
loop_
_entity.id
_entity.type
_entity.pdbx_description
1 polymer ?
#
loop_
_entity_poly.entity_id
_entity_poly.type
_entity_poly.pdbx_seq_one_letter_code
_entity_poly.pdbx_strand_id
1 'polypeptide(L)'
;GFVFDYQFDAEGHPQQYYCRSDHYEYARYGIPIVFLTTGSHPDYHMVTDEPQYINYDKYARVVGFVMDFARAVANLDDRPVVDKEKPDPKGTCHQ
;
A
#
# COMPACT_ATOMS: atom_id res chain seq x y z
N GLY A 1 9.91 -11.23 18.26
CA GLY A 1 10.39 -10.55 17.04
C GLY A 1 9.24 -9.82 16.40
N PHE A 2 9.52 -8.95 15.42
CA PHE A 2 8.48 -8.35 14.59
C PHE A 2 7.85 -9.42 13.71
N VAL A 3 6.52 -9.50 13.69
CA VAL A 3 5.74 -10.48 12.89
C VAL A 3 4.93 -9.69 11.88
N PHE A 4 5.07 -10.03 10.60
CA PHE A 4 4.27 -9.44 9.55
C PHE A 4 2.85 -10.01 9.60
N ASP A 5 1.86 -9.11 9.52
CA ASP A 5 0.46 -9.44 9.34
C ASP A 5 0.10 -9.28 7.86
N TYR A 6 -0.27 -10.39 7.22
CA TYR A 6 -0.61 -10.48 5.81
C TYR A 6 -2.12 -10.47 5.55
N GLN A 7 -2.94 -10.11 6.55
CA GLN A 7 -4.41 -10.11 6.41
C GLN A 7 -4.87 -9.32 5.18
N PHE A 8 -4.27 -8.17 4.90
CA PHE A 8 -4.65 -7.33 3.77
C PHE A 8 -4.16 -7.83 2.41
N ASP A 9 -3.23 -8.78 2.39
CA ASP A 9 -2.71 -9.42 1.18
C ASP A 9 -3.45 -10.73 0.87
N ALA A 10 -4.35 -11.17 1.76
CA ALA A 10 -5.08 -12.41 1.58
C ALA A 10 -6.03 -12.34 0.37
N GLU A 11 -6.03 -13.40 -0.44
CA GLU A 11 -6.95 -13.55 -1.56
C GLU A 11 -8.40 -13.45 -1.08
N GLY A 12 -9.21 -12.66 -1.79
CA GLY A 12 -10.61 -12.43 -1.43
C GLY A 12 -10.85 -11.58 -0.17
N HIS A 13 -9.83 -10.90 0.38
CA HIS A 13 -10.04 -9.99 1.52
C HIS A 13 -11.12 -8.95 1.19
N PRO A 14 -12.13 -8.71 2.06
CA PRO A 14 -13.31 -7.91 1.72
C PRO A 14 -13.01 -6.46 1.36
N GLN A 15 -11.90 -5.90 1.86
CA GLN A 15 -11.50 -4.54 1.52
C GLN A 15 -10.92 -4.40 0.11
N GLN A 16 -10.42 -5.49 -0.48
CA GLN A 16 -9.82 -5.53 -1.83
C GLN A 16 -8.78 -4.41 -2.05
N TYR A 17 -7.93 -4.14 -1.05
CA TYR A 17 -6.99 -3.01 -1.11
C TYR A 17 -6.01 -3.10 -2.27
N TYR A 18 -5.60 -4.32 -2.64
CA TYR A 18 -4.72 -4.55 -3.79
C TYR A 18 -5.35 -4.05 -5.10
N CYS A 19 -6.64 -4.33 -5.31
CA CYS A 19 -7.32 -4.03 -6.58
C CYS A 19 -7.90 -2.60 -6.69
N ARG A 20 -8.11 -1.90 -5.57
CA ARG A 20 -8.89 -0.65 -5.55
C ARG A 20 -8.05 0.63 -5.48
N SER A 21 -6.73 0.53 -5.62
CA SER A 21 -5.82 1.66 -5.54
C SER A 21 -4.89 1.68 -6.75
N ASP A 22 -4.37 2.86 -7.07
CA ASP A 22 -3.55 3.14 -8.26
C ASP A 22 -2.34 2.22 -8.43
N HIS A 23 -1.81 1.65 -7.35
CA HIS A 23 -0.66 0.76 -7.42
C HIS A 23 -0.94 -0.50 -8.28
N TYR A 24 -2.19 -0.96 -8.37
CA TYR A 24 -2.55 -2.10 -9.21
C TYR A 24 -2.20 -1.86 -10.69
N GLU A 25 -2.35 -0.62 -11.16
CA GLU A 25 -2.06 -0.26 -12.55
C GLU A 25 -0.58 -0.42 -12.90
N TYR A 26 0.30 -0.44 -11.89
CA TYR A 26 1.72 -0.78 -12.04
C TYR A 26 1.95 -2.30 -11.85
N ALA A 27 1.31 -2.88 -10.84
CA ALA A 27 1.43 -4.29 -10.48
C ALA A 27 1.08 -5.22 -11.66
N ARG A 28 0.00 -4.91 -12.40
CA ARG A 28 -0.42 -5.71 -13.57
C ARG A 28 0.61 -5.73 -14.71
N TYR A 29 1.59 -4.82 -14.72
CA TYR A 29 2.71 -4.84 -15.66
C TYR A 29 3.97 -5.53 -15.11
N GLY A 30 3.94 -6.04 -13.87
CA GLY A 30 5.07 -6.68 -13.21
C GLY A 30 6.03 -5.69 -12.56
N ILE A 31 5.59 -4.45 -12.30
CA ILE A 31 6.37 -3.48 -11.53
C ILE A 31 6.18 -3.78 -10.04
N PRO A 32 7.25 -3.93 -9.23
CA PRO A 32 7.11 -4.13 -7.79
C PRO A 32 6.38 -2.96 -7.15
N ILE A 33 5.44 -3.26 -6.25
CA ILE A 33 4.70 -2.24 -5.50
C ILE A 33 4.71 -2.54 -4.00
N VAL A 34 4.51 -1.49 -3.22
CA VAL A 34 4.12 -1.57 -1.80
C VAL A 34 3.05 -0.52 -1.59
N PHE A 35 1.93 -0.91 -0.98
CA PHE A 35 0.85 0.02 -0.65
C PHE A 35 0.93 0.45 0.81
N LEU A 36 1.39 1.68 1.05
CA LEU A 36 1.49 2.26 2.40
C LEU A 36 0.17 2.94 2.77
N THR A 37 -0.58 2.35 3.70
CA THR A 37 -1.87 2.86 4.16
C THR A 37 -2.03 2.72 5.67
N THR A 38 -2.78 3.62 6.30
CA THR A 38 -3.24 3.45 7.67
C THR A 38 -4.61 2.75 7.76
N GLY A 39 -5.12 2.26 6.64
CA GLY A 39 -6.47 1.69 6.51
C GLY A 39 -7.57 2.75 6.46
N SER A 40 -8.82 2.29 6.38
CA SER A 40 -10.01 3.14 6.45
C SER A 40 -10.18 3.73 7.86
N HIS A 41 -10.86 4.88 7.96
CA HIS A 41 -11.22 5.53 9.22
C HIS A 41 -12.71 5.93 9.22
N PRO A 42 -13.30 6.29 10.38
CA PRO A 42 -14.73 6.59 10.49
C PRO A 42 -15.22 7.71 9.56
N ASP A 43 -14.35 8.67 9.25
CA ASP A 43 -14.66 9.81 8.38
C ASP A 43 -14.35 9.56 6.89
N TYR A 44 -13.85 8.39 6.50
CA TYR A 44 -13.51 8.09 5.11
C TYR A 44 -14.75 8.20 4.21
N HIS A 45 -14.63 8.94 3.09
CA HIS A 45 -15.74 9.28 2.19
C HIS A 45 -16.88 10.10 2.83
N MET A 46 -16.61 10.75 3.96
CA MET A 46 -17.57 11.65 4.63
C MET A 46 -17.13 13.10 4.47
N VAL A 47 -18.09 14.03 4.59
CA VAL A 47 -17.81 15.48 4.63
C VAL A 47 -17.04 15.90 5.89
N THR A 48 -16.87 14.99 6.84
CA THR A 48 -16.10 15.19 8.07
C THR A 48 -14.64 14.79 7.93
N ASP A 49 -14.19 14.33 6.75
CA ASP A 49 -12.77 14.06 6.47
C ASP A 49 -11.98 15.38 6.33
N GLU A 50 -11.77 16.03 7.47
CA GLU A 50 -11.31 17.41 7.56
C GLU A 50 -10.01 17.53 8.36
N PRO A 51 -9.16 18.53 8.08
CA PRO A 51 -7.84 18.67 8.69
C PRO A 51 -7.83 18.71 10.22
N GLN A 52 -8.87 19.27 10.85
CA GLN A 52 -8.93 19.36 12.32
C GLN A 52 -8.95 18.00 13.03
N TYR A 53 -9.27 16.91 12.32
CA TYR A 53 -9.30 15.56 12.89
C TYR A 53 -7.99 14.78 12.65
N ILE A 54 -7.02 15.37 11.96
CA ILE A 54 -5.72 14.75 11.73
C ILE A 54 -4.96 14.64 13.06
N ASN A 55 -4.51 13.43 13.39
CA ASN A 55 -3.50 13.23 14.42
C ASN A 55 -2.11 13.57 13.84
N TYR A 56 -1.68 14.82 13.99
CA TYR A 56 -0.44 15.32 13.40
C TYR A 56 0.83 14.64 13.93
N ASP A 57 0.85 14.22 15.19
CA ASP A 57 1.98 13.48 15.75
C ASP A 57 2.13 12.10 15.11
N LYS A 58 1.02 11.39 14.87
CA LYS A 58 1.01 10.14 14.12
C LYS A 58 1.41 10.39 12.67
N TYR A 59 0.86 11.41 12.04
CA TYR A 59 1.18 11.77 10.66
C TYR A 59 2.68 11.99 10.47
N ALA A 60 3.32 12.79 11.31
CA ALA A 60 4.76 13.04 11.24
C ALA A 60 5.60 11.75 11.33
N ARG A 61 5.21 10.82 12.22
CA ARG A 61 5.89 9.51 12.33
C ARG A 61 5.72 8.65 11.08
N VAL A 62 4.51 8.61 10.51
CA VAL A 62 4.23 7.84 9.28
C VAL A 62 5.00 8.42 8.10
N VAL A 63 5.02 9.75 7.93
CA VAL A 63 5.77 10.42 6.86
C VAL A 63 7.28 10.18 7.01
N GLY A 64 7.81 10.23 8.23
CA GLY A 64 9.20 9.89 8.50
C GLY A 64 9.54 8.46 8.08
N PHE A 65 8.70 7.49 8.44
CA PHE A 65 8.84 6.10 8.00
C PHE A 65 8.81 5.96 6.47
N VAL A 66 7.85 6.61 5.79
CA VAL A 66 7.74 6.56 4.32
C VAL A 66 9.00 7.14 3.67
N MET A 67 9.54 8.24 4.21
CA MET A 67 10.79 8.84 3.74
C MET A 67 11.97 7.88 3.90
N ASP A 68 12.12 7.27 5.07
CA ASP A 68 13.21 6.33 5.35
C ASP A 68 13.09 5.07 4.49
N PHE A 69 11.89 4.53 4.33
CA PHE A 69 11.59 3.41 3.43
C PHE A 69 11.96 3.74 1.98
N ALA A 70 11.51 4.88 1.46
CA ALA A 70 11.79 5.30 0.09
C ALA A 70 13.30 5.50 -0.14
N ARG A 71 14.01 6.09 0.83
CA ARG A 71 15.48 6.22 0.79
C ARG A 71 16.18 4.88 0.80
N ALA A 72 15.72 3.94 1.63
CA ALA A 72 16.30 2.61 1.67
C ALA A 72 16.14 1.89 0.32
N VAL A 73 14.94 1.89 -0.25
CA VAL A 73 14.64 1.26 -1.55
C VAL A 73 15.42 1.93 -2.69
N ALA A 74 15.52 3.26 -2.70
CA ALA A 74 16.22 4.00 -3.74
C ALA A 74 17.73 3.76 -3.77
N ASN A 75 18.31 3.29 -2.66
CA ASN A 75 19.74 3.01 -2.51
C ASN A 75 20.07 1.50 -2.51
N LEU A 76 19.13 0.63 -2.90
CA LEU A 76 19.43 -0.79 -3.11
C LEU A 76 20.35 -0.97 -4.33
N ASP A 77 21.33 -1.88 -4.21
CA ASP A 77 22.20 -2.25 -5.34
C ASP A 77 21.42 -2.93 -6.47
N ASP A 78 20.39 -3.69 -6.10
CA ASP A 78 19.52 -4.45 -6.99
C ASP A 78 18.06 -4.03 -6.83
N ARG A 79 17.30 -4.13 -7.92
CA ARG A 79 15.86 -3.93 -7.89
C ARG A 79 15.18 -4.94 -6.93
N PRO A 80 14.10 -4.56 -6.23
CA PRO A 80 13.29 -5.51 -5.48
C PRO A 80 12.82 -6.68 -6.36
N VAL A 81 12.87 -7.90 -5.79
CA VAL A 81 12.40 -9.11 -6.45
C VAL A 81 10.88 -9.18 -6.33
N VAL A 82 10.20 -9.45 -7.45
CA VAL A 82 8.79 -9.83 -7.46
C VAL A 82 8.73 -11.35 -7.33
N ASP A 83 8.07 -11.85 -6.29
CA ASP A 83 7.96 -13.28 -5.96
C ASP A 83 6.64 -13.91 -6.45
N LYS A 84 5.75 -13.10 -7.03
CA LYS A 84 4.47 -13.52 -7.64
C LYS A 84 4.53 -13.47 -9.17
N GLU A 85 3.70 -14.29 -9.80
CA GLU A 85 3.54 -14.25 -11.26
C GLU A 85 2.97 -12.90 -11.69
N LYS A 86 3.48 -12.40 -12.82
CA LYS A 86 2.96 -11.18 -13.43
C LYS A 86 1.52 -11.45 -13.94
N PRO A 87 0.52 -10.64 -13.55
CA PRO A 87 -0.85 -10.78 -14.04
C PRO A 87 -0.96 -10.43 -15.54
N ASP A 88 -2.06 -10.82 -16.18
CA ASP A 88 -2.45 -10.26 -17.48
C ASP A 88 -2.84 -8.78 -17.29
N PRO A 89 -2.14 -7.82 -17.93
CA PRO A 89 -2.49 -6.40 -17.84
C PRO A 89 -3.91 -6.06 -18.31
N LYS A 90 -4.55 -6.94 -19.10
CA LYS A 90 -5.92 -6.78 -19.59
C LYS A 90 -6.93 -7.64 -18.83
N GLY A 91 -6.46 -8.43 -17.87
CA GLY A 91 -7.31 -9.28 -17.03
C GLY A 91 -8.05 -8.48 -15.95
N THR A 92 -9.05 -9.12 -15.37
CA THR A 92 -9.71 -8.63 -14.15
C THR A 92 -8.70 -8.66 -13.01
N CYS A 93 -8.71 -7.64 -12.14
CA CYS A 93 -7.90 -7.68 -10.94
C CYS A 93 -8.37 -8.80 -10.01
N HIS A 94 -7.41 -9.59 -9.54
CA HIS A 94 -7.58 -10.56 -8.47
C HIS A 94 -6.53 -10.24 -7.41
N GLN A 95 -7.00 -10.02 -6.18
CA GLN A 95 -6.14 -9.95 -5.01
C GLN A 95 -5.78 -11.36 -4.58
#